data_AF-A0A840UU06-F1
#
_entry.id   AF-A0A840UU06-F1
#
_cell.length_a   1.000
_cell.length_b   1.000
_cell.length_c   1.000
_cell.angle_alpha   90.00
_cell.angle_beta   90.00
_cell.angle_gamma   90.00
#
_symmetry.space_group_name_H-M   'P 1'
#
loop_
_entity.id
_entity.type
_entity.pdbx_description
1 polymer ?
#
loop_
_entity_poly.entity_id
_entity_poly.type
_entity_poly.pdbx_seq_one_letter_code
_entity_poly.pdbx_strand_id
1 'polypeptide(L)'
;MNITKLKNRLGDKLQGLQENTEKRQVQTMTKKALATVNSNYIALTNNAIDIIRENLKQQPLSFQLFDIVKSPSGGATMFTVPGIAGDEMYKELTGIVLDYATPRAYWDTPDPVEGTPPVCYSHDSIISYEGKACSRCPFNDFGSKDGESNAKACKESVMIFLLRPDNIMPIIIRVPVSSKLIFQRYMTRLIGKMLPLSGVVTKITLAKTTNKTGQPYSLYNFETVSKLSSEEATQARNFGQQFMKMFNDADLEPIVQEAS
;
A
#
# COMPACT_ATOMS: atom_id res chain seq x y z
N MET A 1 6.91 44.49 -45.94
CA MET A 1 6.98 43.11 -45.41
C MET A 1 5.71 42.37 -45.79
N ASN A 2 5.82 41.24 -46.50
CA ASN A 2 4.67 40.56 -47.12
C ASN A 2 4.04 39.55 -46.14
N ILE A 3 2.97 39.97 -45.46
CA ILE A 3 2.32 39.27 -44.33
C ILE A 3 1.81 37.88 -44.74
N THR A 4 1.43 37.70 -46.00
CA THR A 4 0.94 36.42 -46.55
C THR A 4 2.02 35.34 -46.54
N LYS A 5 3.28 35.72 -46.78
CA LYS A 5 4.42 34.77 -46.79
C LYS A 5 4.81 34.30 -45.39
N LEU A 6 4.51 35.12 -44.37
CA LEU A 6 4.73 34.78 -42.96
C LEU A 6 3.64 33.82 -42.46
N LYS A 7 2.36 34.08 -42.81
CA LYS A 7 1.23 33.21 -42.44
C LYS A 7 1.36 31.79 -43.00
N ASN A 8 1.78 31.65 -44.26
CA ASN A 8 1.99 30.32 -44.85
C ASN A 8 3.12 29.55 -44.15
N ARG A 9 4.24 30.22 -43.85
CA ARG A 9 5.35 29.59 -43.10
C ARG A 9 4.99 29.18 -41.68
N LEU A 10 4.09 29.91 -41.02
CA LEU A 10 3.57 29.55 -39.70
C LEU A 10 2.59 28.38 -39.77
N GLY A 11 1.74 28.32 -40.81
CA GLY A 11 0.84 27.20 -41.07
C GLY A 11 1.59 25.88 -41.31
N ASP A 12 2.60 25.91 -42.18
CA ASP A 12 3.42 24.73 -42.49
C ASP A 12 4.18 24.21 -41.25
N LYS A 13 4.63 25.13 -40.38
CA LYS A 13 5.33 24.79 -39.14
C LYS A 13 4.39 24.20 -38.07
N LEU A 14 3.13 24.65 -38.02
CA LEU A 14 2.11 24.09 -37.14
C LEU A 14 1.67 22.70 -37.58
N GLN A 15 1.48 22.47 -38.89
CA GLN A 15 1.19 21.14 -39.43
C GLN A 15 2.34 20.16 -39.19
N GLY A 16 3.59 20.58 -39.40
CA GLY A 16 4.76 19.74 -39.10
C GLY A 16 4.91 19.40 -37.60
N LEU A 17 4.46 20.28 -36.69
CA LEU A 17 4.44 19.99 -35.25
C LEU A 17 3.31 19.02 -34.86
N GLN A 18 2.14 19.15 -35.48
CA GLN A 18 1.00 18.24 -35.27
C GLN A 18 1.31 16.84 -35.78
N GLU A 19 1.85 16.70 -37.00
CA GLU A 19 2.26 15.40 -37.54
C GLU A 19 3.35 14.72 -36.71
N ASN A 20 4.31 15.49 -36.16
CA ASN A 20 5.35 14.94 -35.28
C ASN A 20 4.80 14.53 -33.92
N THR A 21 3.74 15.20 -33.45
CA THR A 21 3.04 14.85 -32.20
C THR A 21 2.22 13.58 -32.40
N GLU A 22 1.50 13.45 -33.52
CA GLU A 22 0.76 12.24 -33.89
C GLU A 22 1.71 11.06 -34.15
N LYS A 23 2.82 11.26 -34.87
CA LYS A 23 3.83 10.21 -35.08
C LYS A 23 4.48 9.76 -33.77
N ARG A 24 4.73 10.68 -32.82
CA ARG A 24 5.17 10.33 -31.47
C ARG A 24 4.09 9.59 -30.69
N GLN A 25 2.83 10.02 -30.74
CA GLN A 25 1.72 9.36 -30.04
C GLN A 25 1.50 7.94 -30.58
N VAL A 26 1.49 7.77 -31.90
CA VAL A 26 1.36 6.45 -32.55
C VAL A 26 2.56 5.56 -32.18
N GLN A 27 3.81 6.05 -32.26
CA GLN A 27 4.99 5.29 -31.82
C GLN A 27 4.99 4.94 -30.32
N THR A 28 4.42 5.81 -29.48
CA THR A 28 4.30 5.56 -28.03
C THR A 28 3.22 4.50 -27.76
N MET A 29 2.13 4.49 -28.53
CA MET A 29 1.07 3.47 -28.44
C MET A 29 1.52 2.11 -29.00
N THR A 30 2.30 2.07 -30.10
CA THR A 30 2.77 0.79 -30.68
C THR A 30 3.88 0.14 -29.86
N LYS A 31 4.63 0.90 -29.03
CA LYS A 31 5.74 0.37 -28.21
C LYS A 31 5.33 -0.05 -26.79
N LYS A 32 4.05 0.11 -26.39
CA LYS A 32 3.50 -0.51 -25.16
C LYS A 32 3.05 -1.97 -25.44
N ALA A 33 3.83 -2.72 -26.21
CA ALA A 33 3.74 -4.16 -26.20
C ALA A 33 4.33 -4.61 -24.85
N LEU A 34 3.46 -4.85 -23.87
CA LEU A 34 3.81 -5.37 -22.56
C LEU A 34 4.66 -6.62 -22.78
N ALA A 35 5.93 -6.59 -22.37
CA ALA A 35 6.74 -7.80 -22.40
C ALA A 35 5.98 -8.86 -21.60
N THR A 36 5.59 -9.95 -22.26
CA THR A 36 4.79 -11.01 -21.65
C THR A 36 5.66 -11.72 -20.63
N VAL A 37 5.71 -11.19 -19.41
CA VAL A 37 6.35 -11.86 -18.28
C VAL A 37 5.46 -13.04 -17.93
N ASN A 38 6.03 -14.24 -17.92
CA ASN A 38 5.32 -15.42 -17.44
C ASN A 38 5.27 -15.34 -15.90
N SER A 39 4.20 -14.77 -15.36
CA SER A 39 3.97 -14.60 -13.92
C SER A 39 2.62 -15.18 -13.54
N ASN A 40 2.56 -15.82 -12.37
CA ASN A 40 1.30 -16.28 -11.79
C ASN A 40 0.47 -15.13 -11.20
N TYR A 41 0.98 -13.90 -11.20
CA TYR A 41 0.27 -12.72 -10.73
C TYR A 41 -0.41 -12.01 -11.90
N ILE A 42 -1.74 -12.08 -11.95
CA ILE A 42 -2.54 -11.47 -13.03
C ILE A 42 -2.33 -9.95 -13.16
N ALA A 43 -1.92 -9.30 -12.08
CA ALA A 43 -1.61 -7.87 -12.03
C ALA A 43 -0.34 -7.50 -12.80
N LEU A 44 0.60 -8.45 -12.98
CA LEU A 44 1.90 -8.21 -13.61
C LEU A 44 1.91 -8.55 -15.11
N THR A 45 0.93 -9.32 -15.57
CA THR A 45 0.83 -9.82 -16.95
C THR A 45 -0.17 -9.07 -17.81
N ASN A 46 -1.05 -8.28 -17.19
CA ASN A 46 -2.13 -7.56 -17.85
C ASN A 46 -2.04 -6.06 -17.62
N ASN A 47 -2.92 -5.31 -18.29
CA ASN A 47 -3.04 -3.87 -18.12
C ASN A 47 -3.84 -3.49 -16.85
N ALA A 48 -3.46 -4.06 -15.71
CA ALA A 48 -4.21 -4.00 -14.46
C ALA A 48 -4.49 -2.57 -13.98
N ILE A 49 -3.52 -1.66 -14.12
CA ILE A 49 -3.70 -0.26 -13.75
C ILE A 49 -4.78 0.42 -14.62
N ASP A 50 -4.83 0.13 -15.92
CA ASP A 50 -5.84 0.73 -16.79
C ASP A 50 -7.23 0.16 -16.50
N ILE A 51 -7.34 -1.13 -16.15
CA ILE A 51 -8.59 -1.74 -15.68
C ILE A 51 -9.06 -1.08 -14.37
N ILE A 52 -8.17 -0.83 -13.41
CA ILE A 52 -8.52 -0.17 -12.15
C ILE A 52 -9.09 1.23 -12.43
N ARG A 53 -8.42 2.01 -13.30
CA ARG A 53 -8.90 3.34 -13.69
C ARG A 53 -10.25 3.31 -14.41
N GLU A 54 -10.44 2.37 -15.32
CA GLU A 54 -11.69 2.22 -16.07
C GLU A 54 -12.87 1.93 -15.13
N ASN A 55 -12.66 1.09 -14.13
CA ASN A 55 -13.71 0.72 -13.18
C ASN A 55 -13.96 1.80 -12.12
N LEU A 56 -12.92 2.47 -11.61
CA LEU A 56 -13.07 3.55 -10.63
C LEU A 56 -13.57 4.86 -11.26
N LYS A 57 -13.35 5.07 -12.57
CA LYS A 57 -13.68 6.31 -13.29
C LYS A 57 -13.06 7.55 -12.62
N GLN A 58 -13.86 8.32 -11.89
CA GLN A 58 -13.46 9.53 -11.16
C GLN A 58 -13.44 9.32 -9.64
N GLN A 59 -13.72 8.11 -9.16
CA GLN A 59 -13.67 7.81 -7.73
C GLN A 59 -12.21 7.68 -7.28
N PRO A 60 -11.81 8.36 -6.20
CA PRO A 60 -10.48 8.17 -5.63
C PRO A 60 -10.32 6.72 -5.18
N LEU A 61 -9.13 6.15 -5.37
CA LEU A 61 -8.79 4.86 -4.78
C LEU A 61 -8.52 5.05 -3.28
N SER A 62 -9.58 5.27 -2.51
CA SER A 62 -9.49 5.56 -1.08
C SER A 62 -9.26 4.30 -0.26
N PHE A 63 -8.66 4.47 0.93
CA PHE A 63 -8.39 3.37 1.87
C PHE A 63 -9.62 2.52 2.21
N GLN A 64 -10.82 3.10 2.23
CA GLN A 64 -12.06 2.40 2.55
C GLN A 64 -12.47 1.35 1.51
N LEU A 65 -11.90 1.38 0.30
CA LEU A 65 -12.20 0.42 -0.77
C LEU A 65 -11.42 -0.89 -0.64
N PHE A 66 -10.47 -0.97 0.29
CA PHE A 66 -9.59 -2.13 0.44
C PHE A 66 -10.13 -3.14 1.45
N ASP A 67 -9.94 -4.42 1.14
CA ASP A 67 -10.12 -5.49 2.11
C ASP A 67 -9.01 -5.46 3.15
N ILE A 68 -9.38 -5.19 4.40
CA ILE A 68 -8.45 -5.08 5.52
C ILE A 68 -8.49 -6.36 6.35
N VAL A 69 -7.41 -7.12 6.30
CA VAL A 69 -7.20 -8.29 7.16
C VAL A 69 -6.57 -7.84 8.48
N LYS A 70 -7.36 -7.96 9.55
CA LYS A 70 -6.93 -7.64 10.93
C LYS A 70 -6.41 -8.88 11.65
N SER A 71 -5.67 -8.68 12.74
CA SER A 71 -5.34 -9.79 13.65
C SER A 71 -6.62 -10.38 14.23
N PRO A 72 -6.78 -11.71 14.22
CA PRO A 72 -7.95 -12.31 14.82
C PRO A 72 -7.87 -12.22 16.35
N SER A 73 -9.04 -12.24 16.98
CA SER A 73 -9.18 -12.16 18.44
C SER A 73 -8.80 -13.47 19.14
N GLY A 74 -8.46 -13.40 20.43
CA GLY A 74 -8.29 -14.58 21.29
C GLY A 74 -7.12 -15.52 20.95
N GLY A 75 -6.17 -15.08 20.13
CA GLY A 75 -5.03 -15.91 19.73
C GLY A 75 -5.37 -16.96 18.66
N ALA A 76 -6.44 -16.75 17.89
CA ALA A 76 -6.73 -17.59 16.73
C ALA A 76 -5.64 -17.45 15.65
N THR A 77 -5.41 -18.50 14.89
CA THR A 77 -4.27 -18.59 13.95
C THR A 77 -4.70 -18.65 12.48
N MET A 78 -5.96 -18.31 12.21
CA MET A 78 -6.52 -18.20 10.87
C MET A 78 -6.79 -16.73 10.56
N PHE A 79 -6.48 -16.31 9.33
CA PHE A 79 -6.88 -15.03 8.78
C PHE A 79 -8.28 -15.12 8.20
N THR A 80 -9.08 -14.08 8.41
CA THR A 80 -10.34 -13.88 7.69
C THR A 80 -10.08 -12.86 6.60
N VAL A 81 -10.31 -13.26 5.35
CA VAL A 81 -10.14 -12.41 4.16
C VAL A 81 -11.52 -12.18 3.56
N PRO A 82 -12.00 -10.93 3.49
CA PRO A 82 -13.24 -10.62 2.79
C PRO A 82 -13.15 -11.01 1.31
N GLY A 83 -14.25 -11.52 0.76
CA GLY A 83 -14.35 -11.94 -0.62
C GLY A 83 -15.75 -11.71 -1.19
N ILE A 84 -15.90 -11.88 -2.51
CA ILE A 84 -17.15 -11.59 -3.23
C ILE A 84 -18.31 -12.47 -2.73
N ALA A 85 -18.02 -13.73 -2.38
CA ALA A 85 -19.01 -14.69 -1.87
C ALA A 85 -19.13 -14.69 -0.33
N GLY A 86 -18.43 -13.78 0.35
CA GLY A 86 -18.33 -13.73 1.81
C GLY A 86 -16.91 -13.93 2.31
N ASP A 87 -16.78 -14.04 3.64
CA ASP A 87 -15.51 -14.18 4.34
C ASP A 87 -14.90 -15.57 4.15
N GLU A 88 -13.61 -15.59 3.78
CA GLU A 88 -12.83 -16.82 3.61
C GLU A 88 -11.74 -16.94 4.67
N MET A 89 -11.54 -18.14 5.21
CA MET A 89 -10.53 -18.40 6.23
C MET A 89 -9.25 -19.01 5.66
N TYR A 90 -8.12 -18.39 5.97
CA TYR A 90 -6.80 -18.81 5.48
C TYR A 90 -5.85 -19.09 6.65
N LYS A 91 -5.11 -20.20 6.60
CA LYS A 91 -4.06 -20.50 7.59
C LYS A 91 -2.80 -19.66 7.36
N GLU A 92 -2.59 -19.25 6.12
CA GLU A 92 -1.47 -18.44 5.68
C GLU A 92 -1.88 -17.55 4.51
N LEU A 93 -1.24 -16.39 4.41
CA LEU A 93 -1.40 -15.49 3.27
C LEU A 93 -0.08 -15.41 2.52
N THR A 94 -0.14 -15.56 1.20
CA THR A 94 1.04 -15.57 0.35
C THR A 94 0.86 -14.54 -0.77
N GLY A 95 1.87 -13.72 -0.99
CA GLY A 95 1.80 -12.67 -2.00
C GLY A 95 3.08 -11.83 -2.10
N ILE A 96 3.08 -10.88 -3.02
CA ILE A 96 4.13 -9.88 -3.16
C ILE A 96 3.75 -8.67 -2.32
N VAL A 97 4.66 -8.22 -1.45
CA VAL A 97 4.47 -6.97 -0.73
C VAL A 97 4.85 -5.81 -1.64
N LEU A 98 3.84 -5.05 -2.09
CA LEU A 98 4.04 -3.91 -3.00
C LEU A 98 4.63 -2.73 -2.26
N ASP A 99 4.08 -2.44 -1.09
CA ASP A 99 4.52 -1.38 -0.20
C ASP A 99 4.02 -1.65 1.23
N TYR A 100 4.46 -0.85 2.19
CA TYR A 100 3.93 -0.82 3.53
C TYR A 100 3.93 0.59 4.13
N ALA A 101 2.94 0.89 4.95
CA ALA A 101 2.89 2.10 5.76
C ALA A 101 3.03 1.75 7.25
N THR A 102 3.44 2.74 8.04
CA THR A 102 3.49 2.63 9.51
C THR A 102 2.58 3.65 10.15
N PRO A 103 1.26 3.47 10.07
CA PRO A 103 0.35 4.44 10.63
C PRO A 103 0.21 4.31 12.14
N ARG A 104 -0.21 5.41 12.75
CA ARG A 104 -0.49 5.50 14.18
C ARG A 104 -1.73 6.30 14.42
N ALA A 105 -2.41 5.97 15.51
CA ALA A 105 -3.64 6.63 15.89
C ALA A 105 -3.77 6.67 17.42
N TYR A 106 -4.28 7.79 17.92
CA TYR A 106 -4.55 8.06 19.31
C TYR A 106 -6.04 8.33 19.49
N TRP A 107 -6.61 7.71 20.50
CA TRP A 107 -7.96 7.95 21.00
C TRP A 107 -7.84 8.41 22.45
N ASP A 108 -8.72 9.30 22.87
CA ASP A 108 -8.86 9.75 24.26
C ASP A 108 -9.51 8.68 25.16
N THR A 109 -10.08 7.64 24.56
CA THR A 109 -10.64 6.48 25.24
C THR A 109 -9.75 5.24 25.04
N PRO A 110 -9.46 4.44 26.10
CA PRO A 110 -8.58 3.28 25.99
C PRO A 110 -9.09 2.21 25.01
N ASP A 111 -10.40 1.97 25.04
CA ASP A 111 -11.12 0.96 24.27
C ASP A 111 -12.22 1.63 23.44
N PRO A 112 -11.85 2.33 22.36
CA PRO A 112 -12.83 2.96 21.49
C PRO A 112 -13.70 1.89 20.81
N VAL A 113 -14.97 2.20 20.63
CA VAL A 113 -15.89 1.35 19.85
C VAL A 113 -15.35 1.23 18.41
N GLU A 114 -15.59 0.10 17.76
CA GLU A 114 -15.18 -0.08 16.37
C GLU A 114 -15.83 0.99 15.48
N GLY A 115 -15.02 1.64 14.64
CA GLY A 115 -15.44 2.76 13.80
C GLY A 115 -15.31 4.14 14.45
N THR A 116 -15.01 4.24 15.74
CA THR A 116 -14.74 5.55 16.37
C THR A 116 -13.47 6.17 15.75
N PRO A 117 -13.55 7.40 15.20
CA PRO A 117 -12.39 8.06 14.61
C PRO A 117 -11.38 8.44 15.70
N PRO A 118 -10.06 8.41 15.40
CA PRO A 118 -9.06 8.84 16.34
C PRO A 118 -9.06 10.36 16.53
N VAL A 119 -8.70 10.80 17.73
CA VAL A 119 -8.43 12.22 18.03
C VAL A 119 -7.21 12.70 17.26
N CYS A 120 -6.22 11.82 17.07
CA CYS A 120 -5.05 12.14 16.26
C CYS A 120 -4.52 10.93 15.52
N TYR A 121 -4.06 11.11 14.28
CA TYR A 121 -3.45 10.05 13.49
C TYR A 121 -2.26 10.55 12.66
N SER A 122 -1.49 9.59 12.16
CA SER A 122 -0.37 9.78 11.24
C SER A 122 -0.33 8.59 10.30
N HIS A 123 -0.11 8.81 9.00
CA HIS A 123 0.01 7.75 8.00
C HIS A 123 1.38 7.07 8.03
N ASP A 124 2.44 7.80 8.41
CA ASP A 124 3.84 7.39 8.27
C ASP A 124 4.59 7.25 9.62
N SER A 125 3.96 7.58 10.75
CA SER A 125 4.61 7.70 12.07
C SER A 125 5.60 8.87 12.20
N ILE A 126 5.73 9.74 11.21
CA ILE A 126 6.66 10.86 11.20
C ILE A 126 5.91 12.13 11.58
N ILE A 127 4.86 12.46 10.83
CA ILE A 127 4.07 13.68 10.99
C ILE A 127 2.59 13.32 11.19
N SER A 128 1.93 13.95 12.16
CA SER A 128 0.48 13.81 12.36
C SER A 128 -0.31 14.53 11.28
N TYR A 129 -1.60 14.23 11.18
CA TYR A 129 -2.52 14.96 10.30
C TYR A 129 -2.58 16.48 10.60
N GLU A 130 -2.18 16.90 11.80
CA GLU A 130 -2.04 18.32 12.20
C GLU A 130 -0.65 18.91 11.91
N GLY A 131 0.26 18.18 11.26
CA GLY A 131 1.62 18.64 10.97
C GLY A 131 2.61 18.53 12.14
N LYS A 132 2.24 17.88 13.26
CA LYS A 132 3.11 17.74 14.44
C LYS A 132 4.00 16.49 14.35
N ALA A 133 5.25 16.59 14.80
CA ALA A 133 6.17 15.46 14.81
C ALA A 133 5.77 14.38 15.82
N CYS A 134 5.48 13.17 15.36
CA CYS A 134 5.07 12.05 16.22
C CYS A 134 6.18 11.58 17.18
N SER A 135 7.45 11.84 16.84
CA SER A 135 8.60 11.51 17.67
C SER A 135 8.66 12.27 19.00
N ARG A 136 7.99 13.43 19.08
CA ARG A 136 7.94 14.29 20.28
C ARG A 136 6.56 14.28 20.96
N CYS A 137 5.68 13.37 20.55
CA CYS A 137 4.33 13.29 21.08
C CYS A 137 4.34 12.61 22.46
N PRO A 138 3.78 13.23 23.53
CA PRO A 138 3.74 12.60 24.85
C PRO A 138 2.91 11.30 24.85
N PHE A 139 1.93 11.18 23.96
CA PHE A 139 1.14 9.94 23.78
C PHE A 139 1.93 8.81 23.11
N ASN A 140 3.15 9.06 22.64
CA ASN A 140 4.07 8.06 22.10
C ASN A 140 5.08 7.53 23.15
N ASP A 141 5.09 8.08 24.36
CA ASP A 141 6.02 7.64 25.38
C ASP A 141 5.56 6.31 25.99
N PHE A 142 6.52 5.47 26.38
CA PHE A 142 6.21 4.25 27.13
C PHE A 142 5.57 4.63 28.47
N GLY A 143 4.45 3.98 28.82
CA GLY A 143 3.69 4.34 30.03
C GLY A 143 2.56 5.33 29.78
N SER A 144 2.49 5.96 28.61
CA SER A 144 1.48 7.00 28.34
C SER A 144 0.03 6.52 28.29
N LYS A 145 -0.23 5.21 28.18
CA LYS A 145 -1.59 4.66 28.12
C LYS A 145 -2.36 4.85 29.42
N ASP A 146 -1.77 4.41 30.53
CA ASP A 146 -2.42 4.30 31.84
C ASP A 146 -1.46 4.52 33.02
N GLY A 147 -0.15 4.72 32.78
CA GLY A 147 0.86 4.86 33.83
C GLY A 147 1.26 3.56 34.54
N GLU A 148 0.47 2.50 34.41
CA GLU A 148 0.70 1.20 35.05
C GLU A 148 1.38 0.21 34.10
N SER A 149 1.03 0.25 32.83
CA SER A 149 1.61 -0.60 31.79
C SER A 149 2.68 0.15 31.02
N ASN A 150 3.70 -0.55 30.49
CA ASN A 150 4.64 0.02 29.53
C ASN A 150 4.00 0.27 28.13
N ALA A 151 2.67 0.30 28.03
CA ALA A 151 1.99 0.54 26.77
C ALA A 151 1.99 2.04 26.42
N LYS A 152 1.97 2.31 25.11
CA LYS A 152 1.84 3.66 24.56
C LYS A 152 0.35 3.95 24.30
N ALA A 153 -0.10 5.17 24.57
CA ALA A 153 -1.47 5.58 24.28
C ALA A 153 -1.73 5.68 22.76
N CYS A 154 -0.77 6.22 22.02
CA CYS A 154 -0.81 6.29 20.56
C CYS A 154 -0.48 4.92 19.96
N LYS A 155 -1.53 4.18 19.58
CA LYS A 155 -1.48 2.83 19.02
C LYS A 155 -0.77 2.86 17.67
N GLU A 156 0.18 1.94 17.47
CA GLU A 156 0.95 1.79 16.23
C GLU A 156 0.61 0.48 15.51
N SER A 157 0.69 0.49 14.18
CA SER A 157 0.54 -0.70 13.35
C SER A 157 1.44 -0.62 12.12
N VAL A 158 1.61 -1.74 11.43
CA VAL A 158 2.12 -1.78 10.05
C VAL A 158 0.97 -2.15 9.13
N MET A 159 0.78 -1.41 8.05
CA MET A 159 -0.17 -1.75 7.00
C MET A 159 0.63 -2.25 5.80
N ILE A 160 0.45 -3.51 5.43
CA ILE A 160 1.15 -4.14 4.30
C ILE A 160 0.18 -4.25 3.13
N PHE A 161 0.56 -3.71 1.97
CA PHE A 161 -0.18 -3.89 0.72
C PHE A 161 0.28 -5.19 0.06
N LEU A 162 -0.49 -6.26 0.25
CA LEU A 162 -0.15 -7.59 -0.21
C LEU A 162 -0.90 -7.90 -1.52
N LEU A 163 -0.16 -7.98 -2.62
CA LEU A 163 -0.67 -8.45 -3.89
C LEU A 163 -0.73 -9.98 -3.90
N ARG A 164 -1.91 -10.54 -4.13
CA ARG A 164 -2.13 -11.99 -4.29
C ARG A 164 -2.11 -12.37 -5.78
N PRO A 165 -1.80 -13.64 -6.12
CA PRO A 165 -1.68 -14.07 -7.53
C PRO A 165 -2.95 -13.83 -8.36
N ASP A 166 -4.11 -14.06 -7.75
CA ASP A 166 -5.39 -14.09 -8.47
C ASP A 166 -6.17 -12.76 -8.37
N ASN A 167 -5.55 -11.68 -7.90
CA ASN A 167 -6.20 -10.37 -7.76
C ASN A 167 -5.30 -9.22 -8.23
N ILE A 168 -5.89 -8.24 -8.91
CA ILE A 168 -5.22 -7.00 -9.30
C ILE A 168 -5.21 -5.97 -8.16
N MET A 169 -6.18 -6.04 -7.25
CA MET A 169 -6.23 -5.22 -6.05
C MET A 169 -5.47 -5.91 -4.92
N PRO A 170 -4.47 -5.26 -4.29
CA PRO A 170 -3.83 -5.81 -3.11
C PRO A 170 -4.79 -5.73 -1.92
N ILE A 171 -4.66 -6.67 -0.99
CA ILE A 171 -5.32 -6.60 0.31
C ILE A 171 -4.42 -5.89 1.32
N ILE A 172 -5.01 -5.26 2.33
CA ILE A 172 -4.26 -4.59 3.40
C ILE A 172 -4.17 -5.50 4.61
N ILE A 173 -2.96 -5.91 4.97
CA ILE A 173 -2.71 -6.67 6.19
C ILE A 173 -2.32 -5.70 7.30
N ARG A 174 -3.17 -5.56 8.32
CA ARG A 174 -2.89 -4.74 9.49
C ARG A 174 -2.17 -5.55 10.56
N VAL A 175 -0.85 -5.37 10.61
CA VAL A 175 0.03 -6.02 11.59
C VAL A 175 0.04 -5.19 12.89
N PRO A 176 -0.27 -5.78 14.05
CA PRO A 176 -0.24 -5.07 15.33
C PRO A 176 1.20 -4.79 15.78
N VAL A 177 1.35 -3.82 16.70
CA VAL A 177 2.64 -3.44 17.30
C VAL A 177 3.46 -4.63 17.82
N SER A 178 2.79 -5.63 18.40
CA SER A 178 3.44 -6.83 18.96
C SER A 178 4.25 -7.62 17.92
N SER A 179 3.93 -7.47 16.63
CA SER A 179 4.61 -8.16 15.53
C SER A 179 5.41 -7.22 14.62
N LYS A 180 5.41 -5.90 14.87
CA LYS A 180 6.13 -4.89 14.08
C LYS A 180 7.63 -5.19 13.99
N LEU A 181 8.26 -5.53 15.10
CA LEU A 181 9.70 -5.85 15.13
C LEU A 181 10.02 -7.13 14.33
N ILE A 182 9.10 -8.08 14.24
CA ILE A 182 9.28 -9.31 13.46
C ILE A 182 9.30 -8.95 11.98
N PHE A 183 8.38 -8.10 11.52
CA PHE A 183 8.36 -7.58 10.15
C PHE A 183 9.63 -6.77 9.82
N GLN A 184 10.08 -5.89 10.72
CA GLN A 184 11.32 -5.12 10.52
C GLN A 184 12.57 -6.02 10.42
N ARG A 185 12.65 -7.05 11.26
CA ARG A 185 13.72 -8.06 11.18
C ARG A 185 13.66 -8.84 9.87
N TYR A 186 12.47 -9.18 9.40
CA TYR A 186 12.30 -9.81 8.09
C TYR A 186 12.84 -8.92 6.96
N MET A 187 12.45 -7.63 6.92
CA MET A 187 12.98 -6.68 5.94
C MET A 187 14.49 -6.51 6.05
N THR A 188 15.04 -6.42 7.26
CA THR A 188 16.50 -6.31 7.48
C THR A 188 17.25 -7.52 6.91
N ARG A 189 16.69 -8.73 7.04
CA ARG A 189 17.27 -9.96 6.45
C ARG A 189 17.22 -9.96 4.92
N LEU A 190 16.17 -9.39 4.32
CA LEU A 190 16.09 -9.21 2.88
C LEU A 190 17.15 -8.22 2.38
N ILE A 191 17.27 -7.07 3.05
CA ILE A 191 18.29 -6.04 2.77
C ILE A 191 19.70 -6.65 2.84
N GLY A 192 19.99 -7.43 3.89
CA GLY A 192 21.28 -8.12 4.04
C GLY A 192 21.59 -9.13 2.91
N LYS A 193 20.59 -9.52 2.12
CA LYS A 193 20.72 -10.39 0.94
C LYS A 193 20.58 -9.62 -0.38
N MET A 194 20.54 -8.28 -0.36
CA MET A 194 20.27 -7.43 -1.53
C MET A 194 18.96 -7.77 -2.24
N LEU A 195 17.94 -8.21 -1.49
CA LEU A 195 16.61 -8.51 -2.02
C LEU A 195 15.65 -7.37 -1.67
N PRO A 196 15.02 -6.72 -2.66
CA PRO A 196 13.93 -5.78 -2.38
C PRO A 196 12.71 -6.53 -1.87
N LEU A 197 11.90 -5.87 -1.02
CA LEU A 197 10.69 -6.45 -0.45
C LEU A 197 9.69 -6.91 -1.53
N SER A 198 9.53 -6.13 -2.60
CA SER A 198 8.70 -6.46 -3.76
C SER A 198 9.32 -7.47 -4.73
N GLY A 199 10.56 -7.93 -4.46
CA GLY A 199 11.29 -8.90 -5.30
C GLY A 199 11.15 -10.35 -4.84
N VAL A 200 10.32 -10.59 -3.83
CA VAL A 200 10.12 -11.92 -3.24
C VAL A 200 8.63 -12.17 -3.00
N VAL A 201 8.25 -13.45 -3.02
CA VAL A 201 6.94 -13.86 -2.52
C VAL A 201 7.07 -14.08 -1.01
N THR A 202 6.26 -13.34 -0.26
CA THR A 202 6.22 -13.39 1.20
C THR A 202 5.01 -14.22 1.65
N LYS A 203 5.25 -15.17 2.54
CA LYS A 203 4.23 -15.91 3.29
C LYS A 203 4.10 -15.30 4.68
N ILE A 204 2.87 -15.10 5.11
CA ILE A 204 2.48 -14.55 6.39
C ILE A 204 1.68 -15.62 7.14
N THR A 205 2.09 -15.94 8.36
CA THR A 205 1.39 -16.90 9.23
C THR A 205 1.14 -16.32 10.61
N LEU A 206 0.22 -16.93 11.36
CA LEU A 206 -0.07 -16.56 12.75
C LEU A 206 0.37 -17.67 13.70
N ALA A 207 1.02 -17.28 14.79
CA ALA A 207 1.34 -18.14 15.91
C ALA A 207 0.61 -17.66 17.18
N LYS A 208 -0.01 -18.57 17.92
CA LYS A 208 -0.62 -18.25 19.21
C LYS A 208 0.49 -18.03 20.25
N THR A 209 0.37 -16.96 21.02
CA THR A 209 1.27 -16.62 22.13
C THR A 209 0.47 -15.93 23.24
N THR A 210 1.11 -15.58 24.35
CA THR A 210 0.48 -14.93 25.50
C THR A 210 1.27 -13.71 25.94
N ASN A 211 0.55 -12.68 26.39
CA ASN A 211 1.19 -11.51 26.99
C ASN A 211 1.61 -11.80 28.45
N LYS A 212 2.19 -10.81 29.14
CA LYS A 212 2.63 -10.95 30.54
C LYS A 212 1.51 -11.30 31.52
N THR A 213 0.26 -10.97 31.19
CA THR A 213 -0.93 -11.28 32.01
C THR A 213 -1.59 -12.60 31.62
N GLY A 214 -0.99 -13.37 30.70
CA GLY A 214 -1.49 -14.67 30.24
C GLY A 214 -2.58 -14.60 29.17
N GLN A 215 -2.96 -13.41 28.71
CA GLN A 215 -3.98 -13.26 27.68
C GLN A 215 -3.44 -13.70 26.31
N PRO A 216 -4.15 -14.59 25.58
CA PRO A 216 -3.70 -15.08 24.30
C PRO A 216 -3.84 -14.02 23.21
N TYR A 217 -2.83 -13.94 22.34
CA TYR A 217 -2.86 -13.13 21.13
C TYR A 217 -2.13 -13.82 19.97
N SER A 218 -2.32 -13.31 18.76
CA SER A 218 -1.75 -13.86 17.54
C SER A 218 -0.53 -13.05 17.11
N LEU A 219 0.58 -13.74 16.92
CA LEU A 219 1.85 -13.16 16.48
C LEU A 219 2.05 -13.44 14.99
N TYR A 220 2.36 -12.40 14.22
CA TYR A 220 2.62 -12.53 12.78
C TYR A 220 4.05 -12.99 12.55
N ASN A 221 4.21 -13.97 11.66
CA ASN A 221 5.50 -14.42 11.15
C ASN A 221 5.58 -14.19 9.64
N PHE A 222 6.79 -13.91 9.16
CA PHE A 222 7.06 -13.57 7.76
C PHE A 222 8.19 -14.45 7.23
N GLU A 223 7.97 -15.05 6.08
CA GLU A 223 8.91 -15.96 5.43
C GLU A 223 8.96 -15.68 3.93
N THR A 224 10.15 -15.74 3.35
CA THR A 224 10.31 -15.73 1.89
C THR A 224 10.11 -17.14 1.36
N VAL A 225 9.05 -17.37 0.57
CA VAL A 225 8.79 -18.69 -0.03
C VAL A 225 9.47 -18.86 -1.38
N SER A 226 9.63 -17.78 -2.14
CA SER A 226 10.38 -17.77 -3.39
C SER A 226 10.91 -16.39 -3.72
N LYS A 227 11.94 -16.34 -4.57
CA LYS A 227 12.43 -15.11 -5.20
C LYS A 227 11.75 -14.98 -6.56
N LEU A 228 11.37 -13.77 -6.93
CA LEU A 228 10.89 -13.47 -8.28
C LEU A 228 12.08 -13.47 -9.25
N SER A 229 11.83 -13.71 -10.53
CA SER A 229 12.85 -13.45 -11.56
C SER A 229 13.16 -11.95 -11.63
N SER A 230 14.28 -11.58 -12.26
CA SER A 230 14.65 -10.17 -12.43
C SER A 230 13.57 -9.38 -13.18
N GLU A 231 12.96 -9.99 -14.20
CA GLU A 231 11.90 -9.42 -15.01
C GLU A 231 10.62 -9.24 -14.19
N GLU A 232 10.21 -10.29 -13.47
CA GLU A 232 9.00 -10.27 -12.64
C GLU A 232 9.13 -9.31 -11.46
N ALA A 233 10.29 -9.27 -10.80
CA ALA A 233 10.59 -8.30 -9.73
C ALA A 233 10.53 -6.86 -10.24
N THR A 234 10.96 -6.62 -11.47
CA THR A 234 10.89 -5.30 -12.11
C THR A 234 9.44 -4.92 -12.39
N GLN A 235 8.61 -5.83 -12.90
CA GLN A 235 7.18 -5.57 -13.10
C GLN A 235 6.46 -5.35 -11.78
N ALA A 236 6.74 -6.16 -10.75
CA ALA A 236 6.16 -6.01 -9.42
C ALA A 236 6.47 -4.63 -8.82
N ARG A 237 7.72 -4.16 -8.96
CA ARG A 237 8.12 -2.82 -8.52
C ARG A 237 7.39 -1.73 -9.30
N ASN A 238 7.33 -1.84 -10.63
CA ASN A 238 6.67 -0.84 -11.48
C ASN A 238 5.16 -0.78 -11.22
N PHE A 239 4.52 -1.93 -11.03
CA PHE A 239 3.12 -2.03 -10.66
C PHE A 239 2.88 -1.40 -9.30
N GLY A 240 3.66 -1.78 -8.27
CA GLY A 240 3.58 -1.21 -6.93
C GLY A 240 3.74 0.30 -6.93
N GLN A 241 4.73 0.85 -7.63
CA GLN A 241 4.92 2.30 -7.74
C GLN A 241 3.74 3.03 -8.38
N GLN A 242 3.19 2.50 -9.48
CA GLN A 242 2.04 3.09 -10.15
C GLN A 242 0.77 2.99 -9.28
N PHE A 243 0.58 1.86 -8.63
CA PHE A 243 -0.52 1.61 -7.72
C PHE A 243 -0.48 2.56 -6.52
N MET A 244 0.67 2.65 -5.84
CA MET A 244 0.83 3.51 -4.67
C MET A 244 0.75 4.99 -5.02
N LYS A 245 1.21 5.39 -6.21
CA LYS A 245 1.00 6.76 -6.69
C LYS A 245 -0.50 7.07 -6.80
N MET A 246 -1.26 6.19 -7.45
CA MET A 246 -2.71 6.36 -7.60
C MET A 246 -3.45 6.36 -6.26
N PHE A 247 -3.02 5.54 -5.31
CA PHE A 247 -3.53 5.52 -3.94
C PHE A 247 -3.23 6.81 -3.17
N ASN A 248 -1.98 7.30 -3.22
CA ASN A 248 -1.58 8.51 -2.50
C ASN A 248 -2.15 9.79 -3.13
N ASP A 249 -2.29 9.85 -4.46
CA ASP A 249 -2.89 10.99 -5.16
C ASP A 249 -4.37 11.16 -4.74
N ALA A 250 -5.08 10.05 -4.51
CA ALA A 250 -6.46 10.04 -4.01
C ALA A 250 -6.60 10.60 -2.58
N ASP A 251 -5.59 10.42 -1.72
CA ASP A 251 -5.59 10.94 -0.35
C ASP A 251 -5.23 12.45 -0.27
N LEU A 252 -4.66 13.03 -1.33
CA LEU A 252 -4.26 14.45 -1.39
C LEU A 252 -5.39 15.39 -1.86
N GLU A 253 -6.46 14.87 -2.46
CA GLU A 253 -7.55 15.69 -3.04
C GLU A 253 -8.47 16.44 -2.05
N PRO A 254 -8.57 16.14 -0.73
CA PRO A 254 -9.36 16.99 0.17
C PRO A 254 -8.75 18.38 0.43
N ILE A 255 -7.47 18.62 0.09
CA ILE A 255 -6.74 19.83 0.52
C ILE A 255 -6.92 21.01 -0.47
N VAL A 256 -7.39 20.76 -1.69
CA VAL A 256 -7.42 21.78 -2.75
C VAL A 256 -8.76 22.53 -2.84
N GLN A 257 -9.83 22.03 -2.18
CA GLN A 257 -11.15 22.68 -2.27
C GLN A 257 -11.41 23.80 -1.24
N GLU A 258 -10.48 24.08 -0.32
CA GLU A 258 -10.57 25.25 0.58
C GLU A 258 -9.70 26.44 0.14
N ALA A 259 -9.14 26.39 -1.08
CA ALA A 259 -8.42 27.50 -1.70
C ALA A 259 -9.04 27.90 -3.04
N SER A 260 -10.30 28.34 -3.02
CA SER A 260 -10.90 29.20 -4.07
C SER A 260 -12.05 30.02 -3.49
#